data_AF-A0A021WZK4-F1
#
_entry.id   AF-A0A021WZK4-F1
#
_cell.length_a   1.000
_cell.length_b   1.000
_cell.length_c   1.000
_cell.angle_alpha   90.00
_cell.angle_beta   90.00
_cell.angle_gamma   90.00
#
_symmetry.space_group_name_H-M   'P 1'
#
loop_
_entity.id
_entity.type
_entity.pdbx_description
1 polymer ?
#
loop_
_entity_poly.entity_id
_entity_poly.type
_entity_poly.pdbx_seq_one_letter_code
_entity_poly.pdbx_strand_id
1 'polypeptide(L)'
;MQTSADPIRDAAPELLEMLKLAVARVKLANEEGDPILSAWLPGAQATISKTDGHADAITPPSSGGIERVLDALRRAERFISGFEGDPLQEGIDDDLDAVRAAIAELEVGAVAGASASEHFGREQQ
;
A
#
# COMPACT_ATOMS: atom_id res chain seq x y z
N MET A 1 34.02 9.28 0.82
CA MET A 1 32.58 9.51 0.61
C MET A 1 31.84 8.55 1.54
N GLN A 2 31.47 9.01 2.73
CA GLN A 2 30.76 8.17 3.71
C GLN A 2 29.27 8.31 3.44
N THR A 3 28.63 7.20 3.06
CA THR A 3 27.18 7.05 3.05
C THR A 3 26.72 6.90 4.49
N SER A 4 26.27 8.00 5.10
CA SER A 4 25.51 7.95 6.34
C SER A 4 24.17 7.30 6.04
N ALA A 5 24.12 5.97 6.05
CA ALA A 5 22.88 5.22 6.17
C ALA A 5 22.28 5.58 7.53
N ASP A 6 21.05 6.08 7.55
CA ASP A 6 20.30 6.38 8.78
C ASP A 6 20.11 5.09 9.58
N PRO A 7 20.85 4.86 10.69
CA PRO A 7 20.83 3.58 11.42
C PRO A 7 19.46 3.30 12.05
N ILE A 8 18.63 4.34 12.19
CA ILE A 8 17.28 4.26 12.75
C ILE A 8 16.30 3.64 11.75
N ARG A 9 16.52 3.81 10.43
CA ARG A 9 15.66 3.23 9.39
C ARG A 9 15.89 1.72 9.22
N ASP A 10 17.13 1.27 9.37
CA ASP A 10 17.48 -0.16 9.25
C ASP A 10 17.06 -1.00 10.47
N ALA A 11 17.03 -0.39 11.67
CA ALA A 11 16.65 -1.08 12.91
C ALA A 11 15.12 -1.21 13.12
N ALA A 12 14.32 -0.47 12.34
CA ALA A 12 12.85 -0.42 12.48
C ALA A 12 12.15 -1.80 12.39
N PRO A 13 12.47 -2.69 11.43
CA PRO A 13 11.84 -4.02 11.37
C PRO A 13 12.25 -4.93 12.53
N GLU A 14 13.52 -4.90 12.95
CA GLU A 14 14.00 -5.71 14.08
C GLU A 14 13.36 -5.28 15.41
N LEU A 15 13.18 -3.97 15.61
CA LEU A 15 12.47 -3.42 16.77
C LEU A 15 10.99 -3.84 16.81
N LEU A 16 10.33 -3.91 15.65
CA LEU A 16 8.95 -4.38 15.55
C LEU A 16 8.83 -5.86 15.92
N GLU A 17 9.75 -6.70 15.44
CA GLU A 17 9.77 -8.14 15.76
C GLU A 17 10.06 -8.38 17.24
N MET A 18 11.00 -7.64 17.84
CA MET A 18 11.24 -7.68 19.28
C MET A 18 10.00 -7.26 20.09
N LEU A 19 9.26 -6.25 19.62
CA LEU A 19 8.02 -5.81 20.26
C LEU A 19 6.93 -6.88 20.19
N LYS A 20 6.76 -7.54 19.04
CA LYS A 20 5.83 -8.68 18.88
C LYS A 20 6.17 -9.83 19.83
N LEU A 21 7.45 -10.19 19.94
CA LEU A 21 7.91 -11.24 20.85
C LEU A 21 7.66 -10.88 22.33
N ALA A 22 7.94 -9.64 22.71
CA ALA A 22 7.69 -9.15 24.06
C ALA A 22 6.19 -9.21 24.42
N VAL A 23 5.31 -8.78 23.49
CA VAL A 23 3.86 -8.89 23.66
C VAL A 23 3.40 -10.34 23.81
N ALA A 24 3.96 -11.27 23.04
CA ALA A 24 3.63 -12.70 23.15
C ALA A 24 4.01 -13.27 24.52
N ARG A 25 5.19 -12.90 25.04
CA ARG A 25 5.63 -13.33 26.39
C ARG A 25 4.75 -12.77 27.50
N VAL A 26 4.33 -11.51 27.39
CA VAL A 26 3.43 -10.90 28.37
C VAL A 26 2.05 -11.56 28.35
N LYS A 27 1.54 -11.93 27.16
CA LYS A 27 0.29 -12.70 27.06
C LYS A 27 0.41 -14.07 27.72
N LEU A 28 1.51 -14.79 27.50
CA LEU A 28 1.76 -16.07 28.13
C LEU A 28 1.84 -15.94 29.67
N ALA A 29 2.57 -14.95 30.17
CA ALA A 29 2.65 -14.68 31.62
C ALA A 29 1.27 -14.38 32.22
N ASN A 30 0.42 -13.63 31.51
CA ASN A 30 -0.96 -13.38 31.93
C ASN A 30 -1.80 -14.67 31.99
N GLU A 31 -1.63 -15.59 31.04
CA GLU A 31 -2.29 -16.90 31.04
C GLU A 31 -1.80 -17.79 32.19
N GLU A 32 -0.53 -17.63 32.59
CA GLU A 32 0.09 -18.30 33.74
C GLU A 32 -0.27 -17.63 35.09
N GLY A 33 -1.00 -16.51 35.06
CA GLY A 33 -1.48 -15.80 36.26
C GLY A 33 -0.56 -14.70 36.78
N ASP A 34 0.41 -14.23 36.00
CA ASP A 34 1.28 -13.09 36.31
C ASP A 34 0.96 -11.85 35.42
N PRO A 35 0.03 -10.98 35.85
CA PRO A 35 -0.44 -9.86 35.05
C PRO A 35 0.36 -8.55 35.22
N ILE A 36 1.56 -8.56 35.83
CA ILE A 36 2.31 -7.33 36.19
C ILE A 36 2.47 -6.34 35.02
N LEU A 37 2.54 -6.83 33.78
CA LEU A 37 2.74 -6.02 32.56
C LEU A 37 1.49 -5.91 31.67
N SER A 38 0.32 -6.35 32.14
CA SER A 38 -0.93 -6.32 31.36
C SER A 38 -1.33 -4.91 30.90
N ALA A 39 -1.06 -3.90 31.73
CA ALA A 39 -1.39 -2.49 31.41
C ALA A 39 -0.63 -1.96 30.19
N TRP A 40 0.48 -2.58 29.82
CA TRP A 40 1.28 -2.20 28.65
C TRP A 40 0.75 -2.78 27.33
N LEU A 41 -0.01 -3.89 27.39
CA LEU A 41 -0.49 -4.61 26.21
C LEU A 41 -1.32 -3.76 25.24
N PRO A 42 -2.27 -2.91 25.66
CA PRO A 42 -3.07 -2.11 24.73
C PRO A 42 -2.21 -1.16 23.88
N GLY A 43 -1.25 -0.48 24.51
CA GLY A 43 -0.34 0.45 23.82
C GLY A 43 0.65 -0.27 22.91
N ALA A 44 1.19 -1.41 23.35
CA ALA A 44 2.10 -2.22 22.54
C ALA A 44 1.41 -2.80 21.30
N GLN A 45 0.18 -3.34 21.45
CA GLN A 45 -0.60 -3.85 20.34
C GLN A 45 -0.98 -2.74 19.35
N ALA A 46 -1.42 -1.58 19.83
CA ALA A 46 -1.70 -0.43 18.98
C ALA A 46 -0.46 0.01 18.17
N THR A 47 0.73 -0.04 18.77
CA THR A 47 2.00 0.28 18.11
C THR A 47 2.36 -0.75 17.03
N ILE A 48 2.19 -2.05 17.32
CA ILE A 48 2.40 -3.12 16.33
C ILE A 48 1.42 -2.93 15.15
N SER A 49 0.12 -2.77 15.42
CA SER A 49 -0.89 -2.62 14.36
C SER A 49 -0.65 -1.38 13.49
N LYS A 50 -0.25 -0.25 14.09
CA LYS A 50 0.10 0.97 13.34
C LYS A 50 1.30 0.77 12.42
N THR A 51 2.24 -0.09 12.81
CA THR A 51 3.50 -0.31 12.08
C THR A 51 3.36 -1.42 11.04
N ASP A 52 2.61 -2.49 11.33
CA ASP A 52 2.27 -3.55 10.36
C ASP A 52 1.43 -2.98 9.21
N GLY A 53 0.46 -2.12 9.52
CA GLY A 53 -0.32 -1.39 8.50
C GLY A 53 0.51 -0.41 7.66
N HIS A 54 1.73 -0.08 8.10
CA HIS A 54 2.67 0.72 7.33
C HIS A 54 3.63 -0.15 6.50
N ALA A 55 3.93 -1.38 6.93
CA ALA A 55 4.75 -2.34 6.18
C ALA A 55 4.01 -2.93 4.96
N ASP A 56 2.69 -3.13 5.05
CA ASP A 56 1.86 -3.58 3.91
C ASP A 56 1.72 -2.50 2.81
N ALA A 57 2.06 -1.25 3.12
CA ALA A 57 2.14 -0.18 2.13
C ALA A 57 3.45 -0.19 1.31
N ILE A 58 4.45 -1.02 1.68
CA ILE A 58 5.80 -1.04 1.08
C ILE A 58 6.13 -2.41 0.46
N THR A 59 5.13 -3.23 0.12
CA THR A 59 5.32 -4.40 -0.77
C THR A 59 4.93 -4.03 -2.19
N PRO A 60 5.83 -4.09 -3.20
CA PRO A 60 5.45 -3.87 -4.57
C PRO A 60 4.60 -5.06 -5.04
N PRO A 61 3.34 -4.85 -5.49
CA PRO A 61 2.55 -5.90 -6.09
C PRO A 61 3.05 -6.17 -7.51
N SER A 62 3.95 -7.16 -7.64
CA SER A 62 4.22 -7.76 -8.93
C SER A 62 2.92 -8.33 -9.49
N SER A 63 2.53 -7.86 -10.69
CA SER A 63 1.30 -8.12 -11.46
C SER A 63 0.00 -7.40 -11.06
N GLY A 64 -0.08 -6.70 -9.93
CA GLY A 64 -1.26 -5.88 -9.56
C GLY A 64 -1.08 -4.37 -9.77
N GLY A 65 0.10 -3.94 -10.25
CA GLY A 65 0.47 -2.52 -10.35
C GLY A 65 -0.44 -1.70 -11.27
N ILE A 66 -0.78 -2.24 -12.45
CA ILE A 66 -1.62 -1.53 -13.43
C ILE A 66 -3.04 -1.36 -12.89
N GLU A 67 -3.62 -2.38 -12.25
CA GLU A 67 -4.95 -2.29 -11.65
C GLU A 67 -4.99 -1.28 -10.49
N ARG A 68 -3.96 -1.25 -9.63
CA ARG A 68 -3.85 -0.24 -8.56
C ARG A 68 -3.66 1.17 -9.10
N VAL A 69 -2.89 1.33 -10.17
CA VAL A 69 -2.73 2.64 -10.84
C VAL A 69 -4.04 3.06 -11.49
N LEU A 70 -4.75 2.16 -12.17
CA LEU A 70 -6.05 2.42 -12.78
C LEU A 70 -7.09 2.82 -11.72
N ASP A 71 -7.13 2.11 -10.59
CA ASP A 71 -8.00 2.43 -9.46
C ASP A 71 -7.64 3.77 -8.80
N ALA A 72 -6.36 4.10 -8.71
CA ALA A 72 -5.91 5.42 -8.25
C ALA A 72 -6.30 6.55 -9.22
N LEU A 73 -6.17 6.33 -10.53
CA LEU A 73 -6.57 7.29 -11.55
C LEU A 73 -8.09 7.49 -11.55
N ARG A 74 -8.90 6.43 -11.40
CA ARG A 74 -10.36 6.54 -11.26
C ARG A 74 -10.79 7.32 -10.02
N ARG A 75 -10.07 7.16 -8.91
CA ARG A 75 -10.28 8.00 -7.71
C ARG A 75 -9.95 9.47 -7.97
N ALA A 76 -8.84 9.73 -8.66
CA ALA A 76 -8.43 11.09 -9.02
C ALA A 76 -9.46 11.74 -9.96
N GLU A 77 -9.90 11.04 -11.02
CA GLU A 77 -10.96 11.48 -11.94
C GLU A 77 -12.23 11.87 -11.18
N ARG A 78 -12.70 11.02 -10.26
CA ARG A 78 -13.90 11.29 -9.47
C ARG A 78 -13.77 12.49 -8.53
N PHE A 79 -12.56 12.75 -8.05
CA PHE A 79 -12.30 13.90 -7.19
C PHE A 79 -12.27 15.20 -8.00
N ILE A 80 -11.56 15.19 -9.14
CA ILE A 80 -11.33 16.37 -9.98
C ILE A 80 -12.62 16.76 -10.74
N SER A 81 -13.46 15.81 -11.12
CA SER A 81 -14.72 16.09 -11.83
C SER A 81 -15.72 16.95 -11.04
N GLY A 82 -15.56 17.06 -9.72
CA GLY A 82 -16.33 18.01 -8.90
C GLY A 82 -16.00 19.48 -9.18
N PHE A 83 -14.91 19.75 -9.88
CA PHE A 83 -14.41 21.08 -10.21
C PHE A 83 -14.43 21.37 -11.73
N GLU A 84 -14.97 20.45 -12.54
CA GLU A 84 -15.06 20.59 -14.00
C GLU A 84 -15.90 21.82 -14.37
N GLY A 85 -15.32 22.73 -15.16
CA GLY A 85 -15.94 24.00 -15.55
C GLY A 85 -16.05 25.04 -14.43
N ASP A 86 -15.35 24.89 -13.31
CA ASP A 86 -15.28 25.91 -12.26
C ASP A 86 -14.43 27.10 -12.74
N PRO A 87 -15.01 28.32 -12.89
CA PRO A 87 -14.28 29.49 -13.37
C PRO A 87 -13.18 29.97 -12.40
N LEU A 88 -13.15 29.48 -11.16
CA LEU A 88 -12.10 29.81 -10.19
C LEU A 88 -10.91 28.87 -10.27
N GLN A 89 -11.01 27.74 -10.97
CA GLN A 89 -9.95 26.74 -11.04
C GLN A 89 -9.47 26.53 -12.48
N GLU A 90 -8.54 27.40 -12.88
CA GLU A 90 -7.88 27.31 -14.19
C GLU A 90 -7.04 26.02 -14.32
N GLY A 91 -7.15 25.34 -15.46
CA GLY A 91 -6.35 24.16 -15.81
C GLY A 91 -6.90 22.82 -15.28
N ILE A 92 -7.92 22.84 -14.42
CA ILE A 92 -8.55 21.61 -13.92
C ILE A 92 -9.19 20.77 -15.03
N ASP A 93 -9.80 21.43 -16.02
CA ASP A 93 -10.42 20.73 -17.15
C ASP A 93 -9.36 19.98 -18.00
N ASP A 94 -8.20 20.61 -18.22
CA ASP A 94 -7.08 20.00 -18.94
C ASP A 94 -6.47 18.83 -18.15
N ASP A 95 -6.31 18.98 -16.83
CA ASP A 95 -5.83 17.92 -15.95
C ASP A 95 -6.82 16.74 -15.90
N LEU A 96 -8.12 17.02 -15.88
CA LEU A 96 -9.16 16.00 -15.91
C LEU A 96 -9.18 15.25 -17.24
N ASP A 97 -9.00 15.95 -18.36
CA ASP A 97 -8.88 15.31 -19.68
C ASP A 97 -7.63 14.42 -19.77
N ALA A 98 -6.48 14.88 -19.25
CA ALA A 98 -5.25 14.10 -19.18
C ALA A 98 -5.41 12.82 -18.33
N VAL A 99 -6.13 12.91 -17.20
CA VAL A 99 -6.44 11.73 -16.36
C VAL A 99 -7.35 10.75 -17.11
N ARG A 100 -8.39 11.24 -17.79
CA ARG A 100 -9.28 10.39 -18.61
C ARG A 100 -8.51 9.70 -19.74
N ALA A 101 -7.60 10.40 -20.41
CA ALA A 101 -6.74 9.84 -21.45
C ALA A 101 -5.82 8.74 -20.90
N ALA A 102 -5.18 8.97 -19.75
CA ALA A 102 -4.31 7.98 -19.12
C ALA A 102 -5.07 6.71 -18.71
N ILE A 103 -6.30 6.84 -18.19
CA ILE A 103 -7.17 5.70 -17.89
C ILE A 103 -7.43 4.87 -19.15
N ALA A 104 -7.82 5.52 -20.26
CA ALA A 104 -8.10 4.84 -21.51
C ALA A 104 -6.86 4.12 -22.08
N GLU A 105 -5.68 4.73 -22.01
CA GLU A 105 -4.42 4.11 -22.43
C GLU A 105 -4.09 2.86 -21.60
N LEU A 106 -4.26 2.93 -20.28
CA LEU A 106 -4.03 1.80 -19.38
C LEU A 106 -5.02 0.65 -19.60
N GLU A 107 -6.28 0.96 -19.88
CA GLU A 107 -7.31 -0.04 -20.17
C GLU A 107 -7.03 -0.77 -21.50
N VAL A 108 -6.64 -0.03 -22.55
CA VAL A 108 -6.24 -0.62 -23.84
C VAL A 108 -4.98 -1.49 -23.69
N GLY A 109 -3.99 -1.04 -22.92
CA GLY A 109 -2.78 -1.81 -22.64
C GLY A 109 -3.04 -3.08 -21.83
N ALA A 110 -3.97 -3.04 -20.86
CA ALA A 110 -4.36 -4.20 -20.06
C ALA A 110 -5.08 -5.27 -20.89
N VAL A 111 -5.97 -4.88 -21.81
CA VAL A 111 -6.68 -5.81 -22.72
C VAL A 111 -5.72 -6.48 -23.71
N ALA A 112 -4.70 -5.75 -24.19
CA ALA A 112 -3.66 -6.30 -25.07
C ALA A 112 -2.75 -7.29 -24.34
N GLY A 113 -2.38 -7.02 -23.08
CA GLY A 113 -1.56 -7.91 -22.24
C GLY A 113 -2.27 -9.21 -21.84
N ALA A 114 -3.58 -9.14 -21.56
CA ALA A 114 -4.42 -10.31 -21.30
C ALA A 114 -4.52 -11.23 -22.53
N SER A 115 -4.72 -10.64 -23.71
CA SER A 115 -4.85 -11.37 -24.99
C SER A 115 -3.55 -12.07 -25.42
N ALA A 116 -2.38 -11.50 -25.11
CA ALA A 116 -1.09 -12.12 -25.38
C ALA A 116 -0.80 -13.33 -24.46
N SER A 117 -1.32 -13.30 -23.23
CA SER A 117 -1.11 -14.33 -22.21
C SER A 117 -1.96 -15.59 -22.47
N GLU A 118 -3.14 -15.45 -23.09
CA GLU A 118 -3.99 -16.60 -23.47
C GLU A 118 -3.49 -17.35 -24.71
N HIS A 119 -2.78 -16.67 -25.64
CA HIS A 119 -2.31 -17.29 -26.88
C HIS A 119 -1.20 -18.33 -26.66
N PHE A 120 -0.37 -18.18 -25.62
CA PHE A 120 0.76 -19.09 -25.34
C PHE A 120 0.35 -20.43 -24.69
N GLY A 121 -0.92 -20.59 -24.28
CA GLY A 121 -1.42 -21.79 -23.60
C GLY A 121 -1.98 -22.88 -24.52
N ARG A 122 -2.08 -22.65 -25.84
CA ARG A 122 -2.81 -23.55 -26.76
C ARG A 122 -1.94 -24.51 -27.57
N GLU A 123 -0.61 -24.42 -27.47
CA GLU A 123 0.32 -25.18 -28.34
C GLU A 123 0.96 -26.42 -27.68
N GLN A 124 0.43 -26.90 -26.55
CA GLN A 124 0.99 -28.02 -25.78
C GLN A 124 -0.02 -29.17 -25.53
N GLN A 125 -0.80 -29.55 -26.54
CA GLN A 125 -1.59 -30.80 -26.52
C GLN A 125 -1.37 -31.63 -27.78
#